data_AF-A0A8T3S6I9-F1
#
_entry.id   AF-A0A8T3S6I9-F1
#
_cell.length_a   1.000
_cell.length_b   1.000
_cell.length_c   1.000
_cell.angle_alpha   90.00
_cell.angle_beta   90.00
_cell.angle_gamma   90.00
#
_symmetry.space_group_name_H-M   'P 1'
#
loop_
_entity.id
_entity.type
_entity.pdbx_description
1 polymer ?
#
loop_
_entity_poly.entity_id
_entity_poly.type
_entity_poly.pdbx_seq_one_letter_code
_entity_poly.pdbx_strand_id
1 'polypeptide(L)'
;MPTQKRPRVQQTRLGDYLDELLAVRGYSVRSFARRVGVAPANVSKFKRKALPRERIEAWADALRLSGMERDRFLYLAWWDHTPVFMRERLERFEDSARRSRRVPRT
;
A
#
# COMPACT_ATOMS: atom_id res chain seq x y z
N MET A 1 -35.91 -2.10 6.85
CA MET A 1 -34.68 -2.90 6.94
C MET A 1 -33.50 -2.04 6.49
N PRO A 2 -32.60 -1.57 7.37
CA PRO A 2 -31.49 -0.75 6.95
C PRO A 2 -30.45 -1.65 6.27
N THR A 3 -30.23 -1.42 4.97
CA THR A 3 -29.11 -1.97 4.21
C THR A 3 -27.81 -1.48 4.83
N GLN A 4 -27.14 -2.34 5.62
CA GLN A 4 -25.75 -2.13 5.99
C GLN A 4 -24.90 -2.18 4.71
N LYS A 5 -24.64 -1.01 4.12
CA LYS A 5 -23.52 -0.82 3.20
C LYS A 5 -22.26 -1.19 3.97
N ARG A 6 -21.73 -2.38 3.75
CA ARG A 6 -20.43 -2.77 4.29
C ARG A 6 -19.41 -1.71 3.86
N PRO A 7 -18.57 -1.20 4.78
CA PRO A 7 -17.53 -0.26 4.38
C PRO A 7 -16.68 -0.93 3.31
N ARG A 8 -16.44 -0.24 2.18
CA ARG A 8 -15.36 -0.61 1.26
C ARG A 8 -14.13 -0.78 2.15
N VAL A 9 -13.43 -1.91 2.06
CA VAL A 9 -12.18 -2.12 2.80
C VAL A 9 -11.30 -0.92 2.44
N GLN A 10 -11.16 0.04 3.36
CA GLN A 10 -10.31 1.20 3.14
C GLN A 10 -8.89 0.64 3.15
N GLN A 11 -8.37 0.34 1.96
CA GLN A 11 -6.96 0.01 1.81
C GLN A 11 -6.16 1.16 2.43
N THR A 12 -5.32 0.84 3.41
CA THR A 12 -4.34 1.78 3.95
C THR A 12 -3.54 2.35 2.79
N ARG A 13 -3.43 3.68 2.68
CA ARG A 13 -2.58 4.27 1.65
C ARG A 13 -1.11 3.99 1.97
N LEU A 14 -0.27 3.89 0.95
CA LEU A 14 1.18 3.75 1.14
C LEU A 14 1.74 4.85 2.04
N GLY A 15 1.27 6.09 1.88
CA GLY A 15 1.73 7.23 2.67
C GLY A 15 1.50 7.06 4.17
N ASP A 16 0.29 6.64 4.56
CA ASP A 16 -0.08 6.42 5.97
C ASP A 16 0.75 5.27 6.55
N TYR A 17 0.90 4.18 5.79
CA TYR A 17 1.73 3.06 6.22
C TYR A 17 3.21 3.43 6.33
N LEU A 18 3.71 4.29 5.43
CA LEU A 18 5.07 4.81 5.53
C LEU A 18 5.25 5.67 6.78
N ASP A 19 4.27 6.49 7.16
CA ASP A 19 4.31 7.25 8.41
C ASP A 19 4.43 6.34 9.64
N GLU A 20 3.64 5.26 9.69
CA GLU A 20 3.74 4.24 10.74
C GLU A 20 5.14 3.59 10.77
N LEU A 21 5.65 3.15 9.63
CA LEU A 21 6.96 2.50 9.53
C LEU A 21 8.10 3.41 9.98
N LEU A 22 8.02 4.70 9.64
CA LEU A 22 9.02 5.70 10.06
C LEU A 22 8.94 5.94 11.57
N ALA A 23 7.74 6.06 12.13
CA ALA A 23 7.54 6.25 13.56
C ALA A 23 8.09 5.07 14.38
N VAL A 24 7.76 3.84 14.00
CA VAL A 24 8.24 2.61 14.66
C VAL A 24 9.76 2.50 14.64
N ARG A 25 10.40 3.00 13.58
CA ARG A 25 11.86 2.96 13.40
C ARG A 25 12.58 4.20 13.95
N GLY A 26 11.85 5.13 14.57
CA GLY A 26 12.42 6.38 15.09
C GLY A 26 13.00 7.28 13.99
N TYR A 27 12.54 7.14 12.75
CA TYR A 27 12.99 7.97 11.64
C TYR A 27 12.13 9.22 11.49
N SER A 28 12.78 10.38 11.52
CA SER A 28 12.21 11.58 10.93
C SER A 28 12.16 11.47 9.40
N VAL A 29 11.28 12.23 8.76
CA VAL A 29 11.26 12.36 7.29
C VAL A 29 12.63 12.79 6.74
N ARG A 30 13.32 13.70 7.43
CA ARG A 30 14.64 14.21 7.02
C ARG A 30 15.73 13.13 7.10
N SER A 31 15.76 12.36 8.19
CA SER A 31 16.75 11.29 8.37
C SER A 31 16.50 10.13 7.40
N PHE A 32 15.24 9.78 7.15
CA PHE A 32 14.90 8.80 6.12
C PHE A 32 15.28 9.26 4.72
N ALA A 33 14.97 10.51 4.36
CA ALA A 33 15.32 11.09 3.06
C ALA A 33 16.85 11.03 2.80
N ARG A 34 17.66 11.34 3.82
CA ARG A 34 19.12 11.20 3.76
C ARG A 34 19.52 9.74 3.50
N ARG A 35 18.88 8.79 4.17
CA ARG A 35 19.15 7.35 4.03
C ARG A 35 18.88 6.82 2.62
N VAL A 36 17.83 7.31 1.95
CA VAL A 36 17.44 6.87 0.59
C VAL A 36 17.95 7.79 -0.52
N GLY A 37 18.80 8.78 -0.18
CA GLY A 37 19.44 9.67 -1.15
C GLY A 37 18.46 10.59 -1.90
N VAL A 38 17.47 11.16 -1.20
CA VAL A 38 16.52 12.11 -1.79
C VAL A 38 16.32 13.35 -0.92
N ALA A 39 15.77 14.42 -1.50
CA ALA A 39 15.33 15.58 -0.72
C ALA A 39 14.14 15.23 0.19
N PRO A 40 14.05 15.75 1.44
CA PRO A 40 12.92 15.49 2.33
C PRO A 40 11.55 15.82 1.73
N ALA A 41 11.48 16.87 0.89
CA ALA A 41 10.27 17.23 0.17
C ALA A 41 9.78 16.12 -0.77
N ASN A 42 10.70 15.32 -1.35
CA ASN A 42 10.34 14.17 -2.18
C ASN A 42 9.69 13.07 -1.36
N VAL A 43 10.16 12.83 -0.12
CA VAL A 43 9.50 11.86 0.77
C VAL A 43 8.06 12.29 1.07
N SER A 44 7.83 13.55 1.44
CA SER A 44 6.48 14.07 1.66
C SER A 44 5.61 14.04 0.41
N LYS A 45 6.20 14.27 -0.77
CA LYS A 45 5.50 14.16 -2.06
C LYS A 45 5.07 12.72 -2.35
N PHE A 46 5.95 11.74 -2.16
CA PHE A 46 5.71 10.32 -2.43
C PHE A 46 4.84 9.63 -1.36
N LYS A 47 4.54 10.29 -0.24
CA LYS A 47 3.44 9.86 0.64
C LYS A 47 2.06 10.12 0.03
N ARG A 48 1.95 11.15 -0.82
CA ARG A 48 0.68 11.59 -1.43
C ARG A 48 0.50 11.15 -2.87
N LYS A 49 1.56 10.66 -3.49
CA LYS A 49 1.64 10.23 -4.88
C LYS A 49 2.37 8.91 -4.94
N ALA A 50 2.19 8.16 -6.03
CA ALA A 50 2.94 6.93 -6.24
C ALA A 50 4.47 7.19 -6.15
N LEU A 51 5.15 6.31 -5.44
CA LEU A 51 6.62 6.28 -5.35
C LEU A 51 7.20 5.96 -6.74
N PRO A 52 8.37 6.48 -7.15
CA PRO A 52 8.98 6.03 -8.40
C PRO A 52 9.28 4.52 -8.35
N ARG A 53 8.96 3.80 -9.44
CA ARG A 53 8.99 2.33 -9.48
C ARG A 53 10.37 1.78 -9.15
N GLU A 54 11.39 2.42 -9.69
CA GLU A 54 12.80 2.09 -9.50
C GLU A 54 13.28 2.29 -8.05
N ARG A 55 12.50 2.96 -7.20
CA ARG A 55 12.82 3.22 -5.80
C ARG A 55 12.07 2.34 -4.81
N ILE A 56 11.07 1.57 -5.26
CA ILE A 56 10.21 0.76 -4.38
C ILE A 56 11.04 -0.21 -3.54
N GLU A 57 11.85 -1.05 -4.18
CA GLU A 57 12.68 -2.04 -3.49
C GLU A 57 13.72 -1.37 -2.59
N ALA A 58 14.40 -0.34 -3.10
CA ALA A 58 15.42 0.39 -2.33
C ALA A 58 14.86 1.04 -1.06
N TRP A 59 13.60 1.49 -1.08
CA TRP A 59 12.94 2.04 0.11
C TRP A 59 12.57 0.94 1.11
N ALA A 60 12.10 -0.21 0.64
CA ALA A 60 11.86 -1.37 1.50
C ALA A 60 13.15 -1.83 2.20
N ASP A 61 14.27 -1.87 1.46
CA ASP A 61 15.59 -2.22 1.98
C ASP A 61 16.11 -1.18 2.99
N ALA A 62 15.96 0.11 2.67
CA ALA A 62 16.35 1.19 3.57
C ALA A 62 15.55 1.17 4.88
N LEU A 63 14.28 0.82 4.81
CA LEU A 63 13.41 0.57 5.97
C LEU A 63 13.71 -0.78 6.64
N ARG A 64 14.57 -1.62 6.08
CA ARG A 64 14.87 -2.98 6.59
C ARG A 64 13.60 -3.81 6.77
N LEU A 65 12.71 -3.77 5.78
CA LEU A 65 11.48 -4.56 5.79
C LEU A 65 11.77 -6.00 5.40
N SER A 66 11.12 -6.94 6.11
CA SER A 66 11.19 -8.38 5.83
C SER A 66 9.83 -9.04 6.01
N GLY A 67 9.63 -10.19 5.35
CA GLY A 67 8.41 -10.99 5.45
C GLY A 67 7.15 -10.16 5.17
N MET A 68 6.15 -10.29 6.02
CA MET A 68 4.85 -9.64 5.84
C MET A 68 4.90 -8.11 5.76
N GLU A 69 5.82 -7.44 6.47
CA GLU A 69 5.95 -5.99 6.37
C GLU A 69 6.44 -5.57 4.98
N ARG A 70 7.40 -6.32 4.43
CA ARG A 70 7.92 -6.09 3.08
C ARG A 70 6.82 -6.32 2.06
N ASP A 71 6.15 -7.46 2.14
CA ASP A 71 5.09 -7.82 1.20
C ASP A 71 3.98 -6.77 1.21
N ARG A 72 3.57 -6.31 2.39
CA ARG A 72 2.57 -5.25 2.53
C ARG A 72 3.05 -3.93 1.93
N PHE A 73 4.29 -3.52 2.20
CA PHE A 73 4.85 -2.30 1.64
C PHE A 73 4.90 -2.34 0.11
N LEU A 74 5.45 -3.42 -0.46
CA LEU A 74 5.55 -3.61 -1.90
C LEU A 74 4.17 -3.65 -2.55
N TYR A 75 3.22 -4.39 -1.96
CA TYR A 75 1.84 -4.43 -2.43
C TYR A 75 1.22 -3.03 -2.51
N LEU A 76 1.31 -2.24 -1.43
CA LEU A 76 0.76 -0.88 -1.41
C LEU A 76 1.46 0.05 -2.41
N ALA A 77 2.79 -0.06 -2.54
CA ALA A 77 3.54 0.74 -3.48
C ALA A 77 3.18 0.44 -4.94
N TRP A 78 3.05 -0.84 -5.29
CA TRP A 78 2.61 -1.24 -6.62
C TRP A 78 1.14 -0.93 -6.87
N TRP A 79 0.29 -1.01 -5.85
CA TRP A 79 -1.12 -0.69 -5.95
C TRP A 79 -1.38 0.78 -6.35
N ASP A 80 -0.56 1.70 -5.87
CA ASP A 80 -0.63 3.12 -6.23
C ASP A 80 -0.31 3.36 -7.73
N HIS A 81 0.42 2.44 -8.37
CA HIS A 81 0.67 2.47 -9.82
C HIS A 81 -0.42 1.80 -10.64
N THR A 82 -1.30 1.02 -10.03
CA THR A 82 -2.35 0.29 -10.75
C THR A 82 -3.41 1.28 -11.24
N PRO A 83 -3.73 1.33 -12.54
CA PRO A 83 -4.79 2.18 -13.04
C PRO A 83 -6.14 1.89 -12.36
N VAL A 84 -6.98 2.91 -12.17
CA VAL A 84 -8.29 2.79 -11.49
C VAL A 84 -9.14 1.66 -12.09
N PHE A 85 -9.23 1.60 -13.43
CA PHE A 85 -10.05 0.58 -14.10
C PHE A 85 -9.57 -0.86 -13.84
N MET A 86 -8.26 -1.06 -13.65
CA MET A 86 -7.71 -2.37 -13.29
C MET A 86 -8.07 -2.74 -11.86
N ARG A 87 -8.02 -1.78 -10.93
CA ARG A 87 -8.45 -1.98 -9.53
C ARG A 87 -9.92 -2.36 -9.46
N GLU A 88 -10.78 -1.59 -10.13
CA GLU A 88 -12.22 -1.88 -10.21
C GLU A 88 -12.52 -3.24 -10.87
N ARG A 89 -11.69 -3.66 -11.83
CA ARG A 89 -11.83 -4.98 -12.46
C ARG A 89 -11.42 -6.09 -11.50
N LEU A 90 -10.34 -5.90 -10.72
CA LEU A 90 -9.89 -6.88 -9.73
C LEU A 90 -10.93 -7.04 -8.61
N GLU A 91 -11.48 -5.95 -8.08
CA GLU A 91 -12.55 -5.97 -7.08
C GLU A 91 -13.77 -6.77 -7.58
N ARG A 92 -14.17 -6.55 -8.85
CA ARG A 92 -15.25 -7.32 -9.49
C ARG A 92 -14.96 -8.82 -9.59
N PHE A 93 -13.72 -9.20 -9.86
CA PHE A 93 -13.32 -10.60 -9.91
C PHE A 93 -13.29 -11.25 -8.53
N GLU A 94 -12.76 -10.56 -7.52
CA GLU A 94 -12.74 -11.05 -6.14
C GLU A 94 -14.16 -11.27 -5.58
N ASP A 95 -15.08 -10.36 -5.86
CA ASP A 95 -16.49 -10.49 -5.47
C ASP A 95 -17.15 -11.70 -6.15
N SER A 96 -16.82 -11.96 -7.42
CA SER A 96 -17.34 -13.09 -8.17
C SER A 96 -16.81 -14.43 -7.63
N ALA A 97 -15.50 -14.51 -7.36
CA ALA A 97 -14.89 -15.70 -6.76
C ALA A 97 -15.43 -15.99 -5.34
N ARG A 98 -15.69 -14.94 -4.54
CA ARG A 98 -16.31 -15.07 -3.21
C ARG A 98 -17.75 -15.56 -3.29
N ARG A 99 -18.52 -15.12 -4.29
CA ARG A 99 -19.89 -15.61 -4.55
C ARG A 99 -19.89 -17.09 -4.93
N SER A 100 -18.97 -17.52 -5.78
CA SER A 100 -18.86 -18.93 -6.20
C SER A 100 -18.43 -19.89 -5.07
N ARG A 101 -17.62 -19.43 -4.11
CA ARG A 101 -17.23 -20.25 -2.93
C ARG A 101 -18.31 -20.37 -1.85
N ARG A 102 -19.40 -19.60 -1.93
CA ARG A 102 -20.50 -19.65 -0.96
C ARG A 102 -21.62 -20.62 -1.33
N VAL A 103 -21.51 -21.30 -2.47
CA VAL A 103 -22.47 -22.34 -2.85
C VAL A 103 -22.04 -23.64 -2.15
N PRO A 104 -22.84 -24.19 -1.21
CA PRO A 104 -22.58 -25.52 -0.70
C PRO A 104 -22.76 -26.48 -1.87
N ARG A 105 -21.75 -27.32 -2.11
CA ARG A 105 -21.96 -28.52 -2.94
C ARG A 105 -22.83 -29.44 -2.09
N THR A 106 -24.12 -29.48 -2.42
CA THR A 106 -25.09 -30.47 -1.95
C THR A 106 -24.64 -31.87 -2.33
#